data_AF-A0A2K3KRL1-F1
#
_entry.id   AF-A0A2K3KRL1-F1
#
_cell.length_a   1.000
_cell.length_b   1.000
_cell.length_c   1.000
_cell.angle_alpha   90.00
_cell.angle_beta   90.00
_cell.angle_gamma   90.00
#
_symmetry.space_group_name_H-M   'P 1'
#
loop_
_entity.id
_entity.type
_entity.pdbx_description
1 polymer ?
#
loop_
_entity_poly.entity_id
_entity_poly.type
_entity_poly.pdbx_seq_one_letter_code
_entity_poly.pdbx_strand_id
1 'polypeptide(L)' 'WHATVWAIWNSRNDVIFARGTVSVESLVDKVKLSSWKWHLTKNPGNPCSFYEWEVQPILCWSQ' A
#
# COMPACT_ATOMS: atom_id res chain seq x y z
N TRP A 1 0.61 -1.81 9.23
CA TRP A 1 0.05 -3.15 9.49
C TRP A 1 -1.31 -3.36 8.80
N HIS A 2 -2.29 -2.46 8.94
CA HIS A 2 -3.61 -2.61 8.29
C HIS A 2 -3.51 -2.80 6.76
N ALA A 3 -2.70 -1.99 6.06
CA ALA A 3 -2.51 -2.11 4.61
C ALA A 3 -1.91 -3.47 4.21
N THR A 4 -1.03 -4.02 5.06
CA THR A 4 -0.44 -5.35 4.90
C THR A 4 -1.49 -6.45 5.00
N VAL A 5 -2.29 -6.44 6.06
CA VAL A 5 -3.37 -7.42 6.27
C VAL A 5 -4.38 -7.34 5.12
N TRP A 6 -4.74 -6.12 4.70
CA TRP A 6 -5.64 -5.88 3.57
C TRP A 6 -5.09 -6.44 2.25
N ALA A 7 -3.81 -6.20 1.94
CA ALA A 7 -3.19 -6.71 0.72
C ALA A 7 -3.11 -8.24 0.70
N ILE A 8 -2.79 -8.87 1.84
CA ILE A 8 -2.77 -10.33 1.97
C ILE A 8 -4.17 -10.91 1.78
N TRP A 9 -5.17 -10.33 2.43
CA TRP A 9 -6.57 -10.77 2.31
C TRP A 9 -7.04 -10.74 0.85
N ASN A 10 -6.86 -9.60 0.17
CA ASN A 10 -7.27 -9.48 -1.24
C ASN A 10 -6.48 -10.40 -2.16
N SER A 11 -5.17 -10.50 -1.95
CA SER A 11 -4.32 -11.37 -2.77
C SER A 11 -4.69 -12.85 -2.63
N ARG A 12 -5.09 -13.29 -1.44
CA ARG A 12 -5.62 -14.66 -1.24
C ARG A 12 -6.94 -14.87 -1.98
N ASN A 13 -7.83 -13.88 -1.95
CA ASN A 13 -9.10 -13.96 -2.69
C ASN A 13 -8.87 -14.01 -4.21
N ASP A 14 -7.94 -13.23 -4.74
CA ASP A 14 -7.59 -13.26 -6.17
C ASP A 14 -7.09 -14.65 -6.60
N VAL A 15 -6.25 -15.29 -5.79
CA VAL A 15 -5.74 -16.65 -6.06
C VAL A 15 -6.88 -17.67 -6.08
N ILE A 16 -7.79 -17.61 -5.10
CA ILE A 16 -8.90 -18.57 -4.94
C ILE A 16 -9.97 -18.38 -6.03
N PHE A 17 -10.40 -17.14 -6.25
CA PHE A 17 -11.58 -16.85 -7.06
C PHE A 17 -11.25 -16.43 -8.50
N ALA A 18 -10.07 -15.87 -8.76
CA ALA A 18 -9.67 -15.39 -10.08
C ALA A 18 -8.54 -16.21 -10.73
N ARG A 19 -8.11 -17.33 -10.10
CA ARG A 19 -6.95 -18.14 -10.52
C ARG A 19 -5.67 -17.31 -10.73
N GLY A 20 -5.55 -16.21 -9.99
CA GLY A 20 -4.39 -15.34 -10.05
C GLY A 20 -3.15 -16.04 -9.48
N THR A 21 -1.97 -15.59 -9.92
CA THR A 21 -0.71 -15.87 -9.22
C THR A 21 -0.29 -14.61 -8.47
N VAL A 22 0.39 -14.78 -7.33
CA VAL A 22 0.87 -13.68 -6.50
C VAL A 22 2.35 -13.89 -6.22
N SER A 23 3.15 -12.87 -6.54
CA SER A 23 4.54 -12.79 -6.11
C SER A 23 4.65 -11.93 -4.85
N VAL A 24 5.70 -12.16 -4.06
CA VAL A 24 5.98 -11.33 -2.88
C VAL A 24 6.21 -9.87 -3.29
N GLU A 25 6.91 -9.62 -4.39
CA GLU A 25 7.14 -8.27 -4.92
C GLU A 25 5.82 -7.54 -5.23
N SER A 26 4.93 -8.17 -6.02
CA SER A 26 3.64 -7.57 -6.36
C SER A 26 2.76 -7.35 -5.12
N LEU A 27 2.85 -8.21 -4.11
CA LEU A 27 2.16 -8.03 -2.84
C LEU A 27 2.72 -6.83 -2.08
N VAL A 28 4.05 -6.69 -2.00
CA VAL A 28 4.71 -5.56 -1.34
C VAL A 28 4.31 -4.25 -2.01
N ASP A 29 4.27 -4.20 -3.34
CA ASP A 29 3.85 -3.01 -4.07
C ASP A 29 2.39 -2.64 -3.78
N LYS A 30 1.48 -3.63 -3.69
CA LYS A 30 0.09 -3.41 -3.26
C LYS A 30 0.02 -2.84 -1.85
N VAL A 31 0.89 -3.29 -0.93
CA VAL A 31 0.96 -2.77 0.45
C VAL A 31 1.40 -1.31 0.44
N LYS A 32 2.50 -1.00 -0.25
CA LYS A 32 3.02 0.37 -0.35
C LYS A 32 1.97 1.32 -0.93
N LEU A 33 1.39 0.97 -2.08
CA LEU A 33 0.38 1.77 -2.76
C LEU A 33 -0.86 1.99 -1.87
N SER A 34 -1.35 0.93 -1.22
CA SER A 34 -2.54 1.04 -0.36
C SER A 34 -2.25 1.89 0.87
N SER A 35 -1.08 1.72 1.50
CA SER A 35 -0.67 2.51 2.66
C SER A 35 -0.53 3.99 2.35
N TRP A 36 0.06 4.32 1.19
CA TRP A 36 0.19 5.69 0.70
C TRP A 36 -1.16 6.35 0.41
N LYS A 37 -2.04 5.66 -0.35
CA LYS A 37 -3.39 6.17 -0.64
C LYS A 37 -4.17 6.47 0.65
N TRP A 38 -4.11 5.57 1.62
CA TRP A 38 -4.77 5.77 2.91
C TRP A 38 -4.15 6.92 3.71
N HIS A 39 -2.84 7.13 3.62
CA HIS A 39 -2.20 8.29 4.25
C HIS A 39 -2.69 9.60 3.65
N LEU A 40 -2.76 9.71 2.32
CA LEU A 40 -3.28 10.90 1.63
C LEU A 40 -4.75 11.17 1.96
N THR A 41 -5.59 10.14 2.02
CA THR A 41 -7.00 10.32 2.41
C THR A 41 -7.15 10.84 3.84
N LYS A 42 -6.21 10.49 4.73
CA LYS A 42 -6.22 10.98 6.12
C LYS A 42 -5.60 12.36 6.29
N ASN A 43 -4.71 12.77 5.39
CA ASN A 43 -3.95 14.02 5.48
C ASN A 43 -4.07 14.83 4.18
N PRO A 44 -5.27 15.37 3.86
CA PRO A 44 -5.52 16.02 2.57
C PRO A 44 -4.69 17.31 2.34
N GLY A 45 -4.13 17.90 3.39
CA GLY A 45 -3.29 19.12 3.32
C GLY A 45 -1.78 18.87 3.22
N ASN A 46 -1.35 17.60 3.30
CA ASN A 46 0.05 17.20 3.25
C ASN A 46 0.26 16.30 2.02
N PRO A 47 0.58 16.90 0.86
CA PRO A 47 0.79 16.15 -0.36
C PRO A 47 2.17 15.49 -0.36
N CYS A 48 2.25 14.23 0.06
CA CYS A 48 3.42 13.37 -0.13
C CYS A 48 3.29 12.56 -1.43
N SER A 49 4.27 12.63 -2.32
CA SER A 49 4.27 11.82 -3.54
C SER A 49 4.49 10.33 -3.23
N PHE A 50 4.10 9.44 -4.15
CA PHE A 50 4.33 8.00 -3.97
C PHE A 50 5.83 7.67 -3.89
N TYR A 51 6.67 8.36 -4.67
CA TYR A 51 8.13 8.17 -4.63
C TYR A 51 8.72 8.53 -3.26
N GLU A 52 8.36 9.70 -2.71
CA GLU A 52 8.81 10.11 -1.38
C GLU A 52 8.33 9.14 -0.30
N TRP A 53 7.12 8.63 -0.43
CA TRP A 53 6.58 7.60 0.45
C TRP A 53 7.38 6.28 0.39
N GLU A 54 7.84 5.86 -0.78
CA GLU A 54 8.64 4.64 -0.90
C GLU A 54 10.06 4.80 -0.36
N VAL A 55 10.69 5.94 -0.62
CA VAL A 55 12.10 6.19 -0.27
C VAL A 55 12.24 6.63 1.19
N GLN A 56 11.36 7.50 1.68
CA GLN A 56 11.47 8.08 3.02
C GLN A 56 10.10 8.40 3.65
N PRO A 57 9.27 7.38 3.95
CA PRO A 57 7.88 7.55 4.41
C PRO A 57 7.74 8.34 5.73
N ILE A 58 8.79 8.35 6.56
CA ILE A 58 8.81 9.08 7.84
C ILE A 58 8.69 10.59 7.60
N LEU A 59 9.30 11.13 6.53
CA LEU A 59 9.18 12.56 6.22
C LEU A 59 7.76 12.96 5.84
N CYS A 60 7.01 12.04 5.21
CA CYS A 60 5.62 12.29 4.86
C CYS A 60 4.72 12.38 6.11
N TRP A 61 5.12 11.80 7.25
CA TRP A 61 4.36 11.93 8.49
C TRP A 61 4.61 13.23 9.24
N SER A 62 5.72 13.92 8.94
CA SER A 62 6.11 15.18 9.59
C SER A 62 5.68 16.44 8.85
N GLN A 63 5.08 16.31 7.67
CA GLN A 63 4.63 17.42 6.84
C GLN A 63 3.24 17.94 7.24
#